data_AF-A0A4S4EE15-F1
#
_entry.id   AF-A0A4S4EE15-F1
#
_cell.length_a   1.000
_cell.length_b   1.000
_cell.length_c   1.000
_cell.angle_alpha   90.00
_cell.angle_beta   90.00
_cell.angle_gamma   90.00
#
_symmetry.space_group_name_H-M   'P 1'
#
loop_
_entity.id
_entity.type
_entity.pdbx_description
1 polymer ?
#
loop_
_entity_poly.entity_id
_entity_poly.type
_entity_poly.pdbx_seq_one_letter_code
_entity_poly.pdbx_strand_id
1 'polypeptide(L)'
;MKNRAVTSAGSSELIAVSSLCTYDIYRTYINSDATGKQILRVSRGVVLGFGCFMGFLAVILNKAGVSLGWMYLAMGVLIGSAVLPIAFMLLWRKANAIGAILGTTIGCILGIITWLSVASVEYGRVNLDTTGRNAPMLAGNLMSIITGGAIHAVCSFLWPQNYDWDTTKQITMVEKEKSELPAEEFKEEKLIRAKAWIVKWGVGFTVVIVLLWPLLSLPAGQFSEGYFTFWAIIAIAWGRFSEGYFTFWAIIAIAWGTIGSAVIIVLPLTESWQTIQSIIFGMFTNDRLMEKVEELNLKLNTIMSAIPEAERIYLLEKGKAKKNEASEPDAHIVSA
;
A
#
# COMPACT_ATOMS: atom_id res chain seq x y z
N MET A 1 14.02 12.99 16.95
CA MET A 1 13.98 11.77 16.10
C MET A 1 12.75 10.90 16.36
N LYS A 2 12.42 10.53 17.61
CA LYS A 2 11.27 9.64 17.93
C LYS A 2 9.92 10.05 17.33
N ASN A 3 9.54 11.33 17.40
CA ASN A 3 8.23 11.76 16.85
C ASN A 3 8.16 11.63 15.32
N ARG A 4 9.26 11.86 14.60
CA ARG A 4 9.28 11.73 13.13
C ARG A 4 9.11 10.29 12.67
N ALA A 5 9.68 9.33 13.42
CA ALA A 5 9.54 7.91 13.12
C ALA A 5 8.09 7.43 13.29
N VAL A 6 7.42 7.82 14.38
CA VAL A 6 6.02 7.45 14.64
C VAL A 6 5.07 8.08 13.62
N THR A 7 5.25 9.37 13.30
CA THR A 7 4.43 10.03 12.27
C THR A 7 4.65 9.40 10.89
N SER A 8 5.90 9.06 10.54
CA SER A 8 6.20 8.37 9.28
C SER A 8 5.53 7.00 9.19
N ALA A 9 5.64 6.19 10.24
CA ALA A 9 4.99 4.87 10.29
C ALA A 9 3.47 4.98 10.20
N GLY A 10 2.87 5.91 10.97
CA GLY A 10 1.43 6.16 10.91
C GLY A 10 0.96 6.66 9.54
N SER A 11 1.74 7.50 8.87
CA SER A 11 1.44 7.90 7.49
C SER A 11 1.50 6.72 6.53
N SER A 12 2.50 5.84 6.62
CA SER A 12 2.59 4.64 5.79
C SER A 12 1.41 3.70 5.99
N GLU A 13 0.99 3.47 7.24
CA GLU A 13 -0.17 2.63 7.57
C GLU A 13 -1.49 3.23 7.04
N LEU A 14 -1.70 4.54 7.20
CA LEU A 14 -2.86 5.25 6.66
C LEU A 14 -2.96 5.11 5.13
N ILE A 15 -1.84 5.25 4.44
CA ILE A 15 -1.79 5.09 2.98
C ILE A 15 -2.04 3.63 2.60
N ALA A 16 -1.46 2.66 3.31
CA ALA A 16 -1.68 1.24 3.05
C ALA A 16 -3.17 0.86 3.17
N VAL A 17 -3.84 1.28 4.26
CA VAL A 17 -5.28 1.03 4.46
C VAL A 17 -6.11 1.75 3.40
N SER A 18 -5.75 2.98 3.05
CA SER A 18 -6.42 3.72 1.99
C SER A 18 -6.32 3.03 0.63
N SER A 19 -5.16 2.49 0.27
CA SER A 19 -4.95 1.72 -0.96
C SER A 19 -5.78 0.43 -0.97
N LEU A 20 -5.82 -0.32 0.13
CA LEU A 20 -6.69 -1.51 0.25
C LEU A 20 -8.16 -1.13 0.05
N CYS A 21 -8.66 -0.12 0.74
CA CYS A 21 -10.05 0.30 0.59
C CYS A 21 -10.37 0.83 -0.82
N THR A 22 -9.42 1.49 -1.49
CA THR A 22 -9.67 2.09 -2.81
C THR A 22 -9.56 1.09 -3.95
N TYR A 23 -8.53 0.24 -3.95
CA TYR A 23 -8.33 -0.74 -5.02
C TYR A 23 -9.10 -2.03 -4.76
N ASP A 24 -9.05 -2.57 -3.55
CA ASP A 24 -9.60 -3.90 -3.25
C ASP A 24 -11.10 -3.84 -2.97
N ILE A 25 -11.61 -2.72 -2.40
CA ILE A 25 -13.04 -2.56 -2.12
C ILE A 25 -13.71 -1.66 -3.17
N TYR A 26 -13.33 -0.38 -3.22
CA TYR A 26 -14.04 0.60 -4.04
C TYR A 26 -13.95 0.27 -5.53
N ARG A 27 -12.75 0.09 -6.07
CA ARG A 27 -12.59 -0.23 -7.49
C ARG A 27 -13.15 -1.61 -7.81
N THR A 28 -12.87 -2.63 -7.01
CA THR A 28 -13.27 -4.00 -7.34
C THR A 28 -14.78 -4.24 -7.25
N TYR A 29 -15.47 -3.65 -6.26
CA TYR A 29 -16.88 -3.97 -5.99
C TYR A 29 -17.86 -2.81 -6.15
N ILE A 30 -17.41 -1.54 -6.08
CA ILE A 30 -18.29 -0.37 -6.12
C ILE A 30 -18.25 0.31 -7.49
N ASN A 31 -17.06 0.53 -8.06
CA ASN A 31 -16.87 1.18 -9.36
C ASN A 31 -15.62 0.65 -10.08
N SER A 32 -15.80 -0.39 -10.90
CA SER A 32 -14.74 -1.07 -11.67
C SER A 32 -13.97 -0.14 -12.61
N ASP A 33 -14.65 0.87 -13.16
CA ASP A 33 -14.11 1.81 -14.13
C ASP A 33 -13.70 3.14 -13.48
N ALA A 34 -13.44 3.14 -12.17
CA ALA A 34 -13.04 4.33 -11.43
C ALA A 34 -11.78 4.98 -12.05
N THR A 35 -11.90 6.26 -12.39
CA THR A 35 -10.78 7.08 -12.87
C THR A 35 -9.80 7.40 -11.74
N GLY A 36 -8.54 7.70 -12.06
CA GLY A 36 -7.53 8.07 -11.06
C GLY A 36 -7.95 9.24 -10.16
N LYS A 37 -8.68 10.23 -10.70
CA LYS A 37 -9.23 11.34 -9.91
C LYS A 37 -10.27 10.88 -8.87
N GLN A 38 -11.10 9.89 -9.22
CA GLN A 38 -12.08 9.31 -8.30
C GLN A 38 -11.39 8.47 -7.22
N ILE A 39 -10.40 7.65 -7.61
CA ILE A 39 -9.60 6.85 -6.68
C ILE A 39 -8.92 7.75 -5.64
N LEU A 40 -8.27 8.84 -6.07
CA LEU A 40 -7.63 9.80 -5.17
C LEU A 40 -8.63 10.49 -4.24
N ARG A 41 -9.85 10.79 -4.70
CA ARG A 41 -10.89 11.40 -3.87
C ARG A 41 -11.34 10.44 -2.76
N VAL A 42 -11.62 9.19 -3.11
CA VAL A 42 -12.00 8.15 -2.14
C VAL A 42 -10.85 7.87 -1.19
N SER A 43 -9.62 7.78 -1.71
CA SER A 43 -8.40 7.57 -0.92
C SER A 43 -8.26 8.59 0.22
N ARG A 44 -8.39 9.89 -0.10
CA ARG A 44 -8.32 10.97 0.89
C ARG A 44 -9.43 10.88 1.92
N GLY A 45 -10.64 10.51 1.50
CA GLY A 45 -11.76 10.26 2.40
C GLY A 45 -11.48 9.11 3.38
N VAL A 46 -10.92 8.00 2.89
CA VAL A 46 -10.54 6.85 3.72
C VAL A 46 -9.41 7.22 4.69
N VAL A 47 -8.39 7.95 4.24
CA VAL A 47 -7.29 8.41 5.12
C VAL A 47 -7.84 9.24 6.28
N LEU A 48 -8.72 10.21 6.00
CA LEU A 48 -9.33 11.05 7.03
C LEU A 48 -10.19 10.21 8.00
N GLY A 49 -11.08 9.37 7.46
CA GLY A 49 -11.99 8.56 8.26
C GLY A 49 -11.27 7.55 9.14
N PHE A 50 -10.32 6.81 8.57
CA PHE A 50 -9.53 5.82 9.30
C PHE A 50 -8.56 6.46 10.30
N GLY A 51 -7.98 7.62 9.97
CA GLY A 51 -7.16 8.41 10.91
C GLY A 51 -7.96 8.88 12.13
N CYS A 52 -9.17 9.40 11.92
CA CYS A 52 -10.09 9.76 13.00
C CYS A 52 -10.47 8.55 13.86
N PHE A 53 -10.79 7.41 13.22
CA PHE A 53 -11.10 6.15 13.90
C PHE A 53 -9.94 5.66 14.77
N MET A 54 -8.71 5.64 14.24
CA MET A 54 -7.52 5.24 14.99
C MET A 54 -7.25 6.18 16.16
N GLY A 55 -7.39 7.49 15.98
CA GLY A 55 -7.25 8.47 17.06
C GLY A 55 -8.26 8.23 18.18
N PHE A 56 -9.53 8.00 17.83
CA PHE A 56 -10.59 7.68 18.79
C PHE A 56 -10.33 6.36 19.52
N LEU A 57 -9.98 5.30 18.79
CA LEU A 57 -9.67 3.99 19.36
C LEU A 57 -8.45 4.06 20.30
N ALA A 58 -7.42 4.82 19.94
CA ALA A 58 -6.24 5.03 20.78
C ALA A 58 -6.59 5.68 22.12
N VAL A 59 -7.49 6.68 22.13
CA VAL A 59 -7.97 7.31 23.37
C VAL A 59 -8.75 6.31 24.24
N ILE A 60 -9.60 5.47 23.65
CA ILE A 60 -10.34 4.42 24.37
C ILE A 60 -9.37 3.41 24.99
N LEU A 61 -8.44 2.87 24.21
CA LEU A 61 -7.48 1.87 24.68
C LEU A 61 -6.58 2.44 25.79
N ASN A 62 -6.19 3.70 25.67
CA ASN A 62 -5.42 4.40 26.69
C ASN A 62 -6.21 4.54 28.00
N LYS A 63 -7.48 4.96 27.93
CA LYS A 63 -8.37 5.03 29.11
C LYS A 63 -8.69 3.67 29.72
N ALA A 64 -8.76 2.62 28.90
CA ALA A 64 -8.96 1.25 29.35
C ALA A 64 -7.71 0.63 30.02
N GLY A 65 -6.56 1.34 30.01
CA GLY A 65 -5.32 0.87 30.63
C GLY A 65 -4.61 -0.25 29.84
N VAL A 66 -4.90 -0.38 28.54
CA VAL A 66 -4.28 -1.41 27.69
C VAL A 66 -2.79 -1.09 27.49
N SER A 67 -1.93 -2.03 27.85
CA SER A 67 -0.49 -1.89 27.65
C SER A 67 -0.10 -2.19 26.20
N LEU A 68 1.00 -1.58 25.73
CA LEU A 68 1.57 -1.89 24.41
C LEU A 68 1.90 -3.38 24.27
N GLY A 69 2.44 -4.00 25.33
CA GLY A 69 2.74 -5.43 25.34
C GLY A 69 1.49 -6.31 25.16
N TRP A 70 0.40 -5.97 25.85
CA TRP A 70 -0.88 -6.65 25.66
C TRP A 70 -1.36 -6.52 24.20
N MET A 71 -1.31 -5.31 23.64
CA MET A 71 -1.76 -5.03 22.28
C MET A 71 -0.95 -5.81 21.22
N TYR A 72 0.38 -5.85 21.35
CA TYR A 72 1.24 -6.59 20.42
C TYR A 72 0.99 -8.11 20.46
N LEU A 73 0.75 -8.68 21.64
CA LEU A 73 0.47 -10.10 21.77
C LEU A 73 -0.95 -10.46 21.33
N ALA A 74 -1.93 -9.59 21.62
CA ALA A 74 -3.31 -9.75 21.16
C ALA A 74 -3.42 -9.68 19.63
N MET A 75 -2.64 -8.81 18.98
CA MET A 75 -2.54 -8.75 17.52
C MET A 75 -2.19 -10.13 16.93
N GLY A 76 -1.26 -10.85 17.55
CA GLY A 76 -0.88 -12.17 17.07
C GLY A 76 -1.98 -13.23 17.25
N VAL A 77 -2.82 -13.14 18.29
CA VAL A 77 -4.00 -14.02 18.42
C VAL A 77 -5.01 -13.73 17.30
N LEU A 78 -5.30 -12.45 17.05
CA LEU A 78 -6.35 -12.02 16.13
C LEU A 78 -5.98 -12.17 14.65
N ILE A 79 -4.70 -11.96 14.30
CA ILE A 79 -4.24 -11.88 12.91
C ILE A 79 -3.32 -13.06 12.55
N GLY A 80 -2.71 -13.72 13.54
CA GLY A 80 -1.70 -14.76 13.33
C GLY A 80 -2.17 -15.94 12.48
N SER A 81 -3.47 -16.27 12.48
CA SER A 81 -4.03 -17.35 11.66
C SER A 81 -3.86 -17.14 10.17
N ALA A 82 -3.67 -15.91 9.69
CA ALA A 82 -3.48 -15.59 8.26
C ALA A 82 -2.04 -15.86 7.77
N VAL A 83 -1.06 -15.95 8.67
CA VAL A 83 0.37 -16.01 8.33
C VAL A 83 0.70 -17.23 7.48
N LEU A 84 0.35 -18.43 7.96
CA LEU A 84 0.59 -19.67 7.21
C LEU A 84 -0.27 -19.77 5.94
N PRO A 85 -1.56 -19.37 5.96
CA PRO A 85 -2.35 -19.28 4.75
C PRO A 85 -1.73 -18.45 3.62
N ILE A 86 -1.27 -17.24 3.92
CA ILE A 86 -0.60 -16.38 2.95
C ILE A 86 0.70 -17.03 2.45
N ALA A 87 1.51 -17.58 3.35
CA ALA A 87 2.75 -18.26 2.97
C ALA A 87 2.50 -19.44 2.01
N PHE A 88 1.45 -20.23 2.25
CA PHE A 88 1.08 -21.34 1.38
C PHE A 88 0.58 -20.86 0.03
N MET A 89 -0.27 -19.82 -0.03
CA MET A 89 -0.72 -19.25 -1.31
C MET A 89 0.44 -18.74 -2.18
N LEU A 90 1.52 -18.24 -1.57
CA LEU A 90 2.69 -17.75 -2.30
C LEU A 90 3.68 -18.86 -2.70
N LEU A 91 3.88 -19.85 -1.84
CA LEU A 91 4.99 -20.82 -1.97
C LEU A 91 4.53 -22.21 -2.44
N TRP A 92 3.27 -22.55 -2.25
CA TRP A 92 2.74 -23.88 -2.51
C TRP A 92 1.72 -23.87 -3.65
N ARG A 93 2.14 -24.36 -4.82
CA ARG A 93 1.34 -24.36 -6.06
C ARG A 93 -0.06 -25.00 -5.92
N LYS A 94 -0.25 -25.95 -5.00
CA LYS A 94 -1.53 -26.65 -4.80
C LYS A 94 -2.44 -25.98 -3.76
N ALA A 95 -1.97 -24.91 -3.11
CA ALA A 95 -2.72 -24.19 -2.11
C ALA A 95 -4.04 -23.68 -2.69
N ASN A 96 -5.14 -23.92 -1.99
CA ASN A 96 -6.48 -23.58 -2.47
C ASN A 96 -7.10 -22.39 -1.73
N ALA A 97 -7.92 -21.63 -2.46
CA ALA A 97 -8.55 -20.43 -1.92
C ALA A 97 -9.51 -20.76 -0.74
N ILE A 98 -10.25 -21.87 -0.84
CA ILE A 98 -11.21 -22.29 0.20
C ILE A 98 -10.46 -22.60 1.51
N GLY A 99 -9.37 -23.35 1.44
CA GLY A 99 -8.56 -23.66 2.61
C GLY A 99 -7.88 -22.44 3.21
N ALA A 100 -7.47 -21.46 2.39
CA ALA A 100 -6.91 -20.21 2.88
C ALA A 100 -7.94 -19.41 3.69
N ILE A 101 -9.18 -19.30 3.18
CA ILE A 101 -10.28 -18.60 3.86
C ILE A 101 -10.68 -19.35 5.15
N LEU A 102 -10.91 -20.66 5.07
CA LEU A 102 -11.29 -21.47 6.22
C LEU A 102 -10.18 -21.51 7.28
N GLY A 103 -8.93 -21.66 6.87
CA GLY A 103 -7.79 -21.65 7.79
C GLY A 103 -7.67 -20.32 8.53
N THR A 104 -7.73 -19.21 7.80
CA THR A 104 -7.64 -17.88 8.42
C THR A 104 -8.80 -17.63 9.40
N THR A 105 -10.04 -17.95 9.01
CA THR A 105 -11.24 -17.67 9.81
C THR A 105 -11.39 -18.61 11.00
N ILE A 106 -11.36 -19.93 10.77
CA ILE A 106 -11.48 -20.93 11.83
C ILE A 106 -10.27 -20.84 12.78
N GLY A 107 -9.07 -20.63 12.26
CA GLY A 107 -7.87 -20.46 13.09
C GLY A 107 -7.97 -19.27 14.03
N CYS A 108 -8.48 -18.12 13.54
CA CYS A 108 -8.71 -16.94 14.38
C CYS A 108 -9.72 -17.24 15.51
N ILE A 109 -10.86 -17.86 15.16
CA ILE A 109 -11.90 -18.22 16.12
C ILE A 109 -11.35 -19.17 17.19
N LEU A 110 -10.65 -20.24 16.79
CA LEU A 110 -10.04 -21.19 17.71
C LEU A 110 -8.94 -20.54 18.58
N GLY A 111 -8.18 -19.62 18.01
CA GLY A 111 -7.19 -18.81 18.72
C GLY A 111 -7.83 -17.96 19.83
N ILE A 112 -8.92 -17.24 19.51
CA ILE A 112 -9.67 -16.42 20.48
C ILE A 112 -10.30 -17.30 21.57
N ILE A 113 -10.95 -18.41 21.19
CA ILE A 113 -11.54 -19.35 22.15
C ILE A 113 -10.46 -19.85 23.11
N THR A 114 -9.33 -20.32 22.57
CA THR A 114 -8.23 -20.84 23.39
C THR A 114 -7.65 -19.76 24.31
N TRP A 115 -7.44 -18.55 23.79
CA TRP A 115 -6.92 -17.42 24.58
C TRP A 115 -7.82 -17.11 25.78
N LEU A 116 -9.12 -16.99 25.56
CA LEU A 116 -10.09 -16.66 26.62
C LEU A 116 -10.34 -17.85 27.55
N SER A 117 -10.36 -19.07 27.04
CA SER A 117 -10.52 -20.29 27.83
C SER A 117 -9.34 -20.51 28.77
N VAL A 118 -8.09 -20.34 28.31
CA VAL A 118 -6.91 -20.48 29.17
C VAL A 118 -6.89 -19.38 30.24
N ALA A 119 -7.26 -18.14 29.89
CA ALA A 119 -7.40 -17.08 30.88
C ALA A 119 -8.45 -17.43 31.96
N SER A 120 -9.58 -17.96 31.55
CA SER A 120 -10.66 -18.37 32.46
C SER A 120 -10.26 -19.55 33.35
N VAL A 121 -9.63 -20.59 32.78
CA VAL A 121 -9.28 -21.81 33.51
C VAL A 121 -8.12 -21.59 34.48
N GLU A 122 -7.07 -20.87 34.09
CA GLU A 122 -5.91 -20.66 34.96
C GLU A 122 -6.13 -19.59 36.04
N TYR A 123 -6.92 -18.56 35.73
CA TYR A 123 -7.06 -17.39 36.62
C TYR A 123 -8.48 -17.19 37.16
N GLY A 124 -9.45 -18.05 36.79
CA GLY A 124 -10.83 -18.04 37.28
C GLY A 124 -11.68 -16.85 36.80
N ARG A 125 -11.15 -15.98 35.94
CA ARG A 125 -11.83 -14.79 35.42
C ARG A 125 -11.23 -14.34 34.09
N VAL A 126 -12.02 -13.61 33.29
CA VAL A 126 -11.59 -13.02 32.03
C VAL A 126 -11.64 -11.50 32.14
N ASN A 127 -10.47 -10.85 32.14
CA ASN A 127 -10.29 -9.40 32.16
C ASN A 127 -8.92 -9.02 31.56
N LEU A 128 -8.63 -7.72 31.48
CA LEU A 128 -7.39 -7.22 30.86
C LEU A 128 -6.10 -7.77 31.49
N ASP A 129 -6.08 -7.96 32.82
CA ASP A 129 -4.92 -8.50 33.53
C ASP A 129 -4.69 -9.99 33.18
N THR A 130 -5.76 -10.79 33.25
CA THR A 130 -5.70 -12.24 33.00
C THR A 130 -5.44 -12.56 31.53
N THR A 131 -6.07 -11.87 30.59
CA THR A 131 -5.82 -12.08 29.15
C THR A 131 -4.43 -11.60 28.72
N GLY A 132 -3.83 -10.69 29.49
CA GLY A 132 -2.47 -10.19 29.29
C GLY A 132 -1.35 -11.09 29.80
N ARG A 133 -1.68 -12.20 30.47
CA ARG A 133 -0.68 -13.13 31.00
C ARG A 133 -0.05 -13.95 29.87
N ASN A 134 1.19 -14.37 30.10
CA ASN A 134 1.98 -15.09 29.11
C ASN A 134 1.33 -16.41 28.67
N ALA A 135 0.74 -17.18 29.60
CA ALA A 135 0.14 -18.48 29.28
C ALA A 135 -1.08 -18.36 28.34
N PRO A 136 -2.11 -17.54 28.64
CA PRO A 136 -3.19 -17.28 27.69
C PRO A 136 -2.72 -16.74 26.34
N MET A 137 -1.83 -15.75 26.36
CA MET A 137 -1.30 -15.14 25.12
C MET A 137 -0.57 -16.17 24.27
N LEU A 138 0.31 -16.98 24.86
CA LEU A 138 1.06 -18.02 24.16
C LEU A 138 0.12 -19.06 23.56
N ALA A 139 -0.83 -19.56 24.35
CA ALA A 139 -1.78 -20.58 23.91
C ALA A 139 -2.65 -20.08 22.75
N GLY A 140 -3.20 -18.87 22.86
CA GLY A 140 -3.99 -18.25 21.80
C GLY A 140 -3.21 -18.02 20.51
N ASN A 141 -1.98 -17.50 20.62
CA ASN A 141 -1.11 -17.23 19.47
C ASN A 141 -0.72 -18.52 18.75
N LEU A 142 -0.27 -19.53 19.49
CA LEU A 142 0.09 -20.84 18.92
C LEU A 142 -1.11 -21.50 18.26
N MET A 143 -2.26 -21.50 18.93
CA MET A 143 -3.47 -22.10 18.37
C MET A 143 -3.88 -21.39 17.08
N SER A 144 -3.89 -20.06 17.05
CA SER A 144 -4.25 -19.25 15.87
C SER A 144 -3.38 -19.61 14.66
N ILE A 145 -2.05 -19.59 14.82
CA ILE A 145 -1.11 -19.87 13.73
C ILE A 145 -1.20 -21.34 13.28
N ILE A 146 -1.10 -22.29 14.22
CA ILE A 146 -1.00 -23.71 13.90
C ILE A 146 -2.28 -24.20 13.24
N THR A 147 -3.45 -23.84 13.78
CA THR A 147 -4.72 -24.29 13.20
C THR A 147 -5.01 -23.62 11.87
N GLY A 148 -4.66 -22.34 11.70
CA GLY A 148 -4.80 -21.67 10.42
C GLY A 148 -3.99 -22.34 9.31
N GLY A 149 -2.75 -22.69 9.61
CA GLY A 149 -1.91 -23.48 8.70
C GLY A 149 -2.43 -24.91 8.49
N ALA A 150 -2.76 -25.62 9.55
CA ALA A 150 -3.21 -27.01 9.47
C ALA A 150 -4.48 -27.16 8.62
N ILE A 151 -5.48 -26.29 8.83
CA ILE A 151 -6.73 -26.31 8.06
C ILE A 151 -6.45 -26.01 6.59
N HIS A 152 -5.67 -24.96 6.29
CA HIS A 152 -5.34 -24.65 4.90
C HIS A 152 -4.57 -25.79 4.24
N ALA A 153 -3.64 -26.42 4.95
CA ALA A 153 -2.89 -27.57 4.43
C ALA A 153 -3.78 -28.77 4.14
N VAL A 154 -4.64 -29.16 5.09
CA VAL A 154 -5.57 -30.28 4.90
C VAL A 154 -6.50 -30.01 3.72
N CYS A 155 -7.11 -28.83 3.65
CA CYS A 155 -7.96 -28.44 2.52
C CYS A 155 -7.21 -28.49 1.19
N SER A 156 -5.95 -28.05 1.15
CA SER A 156 -5.14 -28.04 -0.08
C SER A 156 -4.66 -29.43 -0.50
N PHE A 157 -4.51 -30.36 0.44
CA PHE A 157 -4.27 -31.78 0.11
C PHE A 157 -5.53 -32.47 -0.40
N LEU A 158 -6.70 -32.17 0.16
CA LEU A 158 -7.98 -32.76 -0.25
C LEU A 158 -8.49 -32.18 -1.58
N TRP A 159 -8.35 -30.88 -1.79
CA TRP A 159 -8.85 -30.16 -2.97
C TRP A 159 -7.77 -29.24 -3.56
N PRO A 160 -6.69 -29.81 -4.12
CA PRO A 160 -5.57 -29.02 -4.62
C PRO A 160 -6.00 -28.10 -5.77
N GLN A 161 -5.65 -26.81 -5.65
CA GLN A 161 -5.88 -25.81 -6.69
C GLN A 161 -4.52 -25.45 -7.28
N ASN A 162 -4.18 -25.99 -8.46
CA ASN A 162 -2.91 -25.70 -9.15
C ASN A 162 -2.97 -24.31 -9.79
N TYR A 163 -2.95 -23.25 -8.98
CA TYR A 163 -3.10 -21.88 -9.47
C TYR A 163 -1.88 -21.46 -10.30
N ASP A 164 -2.14 -20.89 -11.48
CA ASP A 164 -1.14 -20.24 -12.33
C ASP A 164 -1.34 -18.72 -12.26
N TRP A 165 -0.25 -17.99 -12.06
CA TRP A 165 -0.26 -16.54 -11.75
C TRP A 165 -0.65 -15.65 -12.93
N ASP A 166 -1.18 -16.23 -14.01
CA ASP A 166 -1.51 -15.53 -15.26
C ASP A 166 -2.57 -14.45 -15.08
N THR A 167 -3.60 -14.69 -14.27
CA THR A 167 -4.61 -13.68 -13.94
C THR A 167 -4.03 -12.50 -13.17
N THR A 168 -3.04 -12.73 -12.30
CA THR A 168 -2.35 -11.66 -11.58
C THR A 168 -1.54 -10.76 -12.52
N LYS A 169 -0.99 -11.32 -13.60
CA LYS A 169 -0.29 -10.54 -14.64
C LYS A 169 -1.22 -9.63 -15.44
N GLN A 170 -2.53 -9.90 -15.43
CA GLN A 170 -3.55 -9.12 -16.16
C GLN A 170 -4.15 -7.99 -15.33
N ILE A 171 -3.79 -7.84 -14.05
CA ILE A 171 -4.31 -6.77 -13.20
C ILE A 171 -3.82 -5.41 -13.72
N THR A 172 -4.74 -4.65 -14.31
CA THR A 172 -4.47 -3.32 -14.86
C THR A 172 -4.18 -2.34 -13.74
N MET A 173 -2.90 -2.05 -13.52
CA MET A 173 -2.47 -0.93 -12.68
C MET A 173 -2.89 0.39 -13.33
N VAL A 174 -3.53 1.27 -12.56
CA VAL A 174 -4.05 2.57 -13.05
C VAL A 174 -2.90 3.50 -13.44
N GLU A 175 -1.73 3.32 -12.82
CA GLU A 175 -0.47 3.95 -13.20
C GLU A 175 0.52 2.84 -13.57
N LYS A 176 0.95 2.79 -14.83
CA LYS A 176 2.10 1.99 -15.23
C LYS A 176 3.35 2.73 -14.77
N GLU A 177 3.82 2.48 -13.55
CA GLU A 177 5.21 2.79 -13.23
C GLU A 177 6.08 2.01 -14.22
N LYS A 178 6.85 2.73 -15.04
CA LYS A 178 7.90 2.10 -15.84
C LYS A 178 8.89 1.55 -14.84
N SER A 179 9.05 0.23 -14.77
CA SER A 179 10.08 -0.37 -13.93
C SER A 179 11.42 0.24 -14.31
N GLU A 180 12.08 0.91 -13.38
CA GLU A 180 13.41 1.51 -13.58
C GLU A 180 14.50 0.44 -13.82
N LEU A 181 14.16 -0.83 -13.59
CA LEU A 181 15.04 -1.97 -13.73
C LEU A 181 15.15 -2.42 -15.19
N PRO A 182 16.37 -2.72 -15.69
CA PRO A 182 16.58 -3.24 -17.03
C PRO A 182 15.78 -4.54 -17.24
N ALA A 183 15.24 -4.75 -18.44
CA ALA A 183 14.53 -5.98 -18.82
C ALA A 183 15.35 -7.26 -18.56
N GLU A 184 16.67 -7.13 -18.50
CA GLU A 184 17.61 -8.19 -18.15
C GLU A 184 17.53 -8.72 -16.72
N GLU A 185 16.98 -7.97 -15.77
CA GLU A 185 16.77 -8.46 -14.40
C GLU A 185 15.59 -9.43 -14.31
N PHE A 186 14.63 -9.34 -15.24
CA PHE A 186 13.47 -10.23 -15.31
C PHE A 186 13.75 -11.54 -16.06
N LYS A 187 15.01 -11.81 -16.47
CA LYS A 187 15.40 -13.08 -17.08
C LYS A 187 15.17 -14.24 -16.10
N GLU A 188 14.48 -15.28 -16.55
CA GLU A 188 14.06 -16.41 -15.72
C GLU A 188 15.22 -17.10 -14.98
N GLU A 189 16.40 -17.20 -15.62
CA GLU A 189 17.61 -17.75 -15.00
C GLU A 189 18.08 -16.95 -13.78
N LYS A 190 18.01 -15.61 -13.83
CA LYS A 190 18.38 -14.74 -12.69
C LYS A 190 17.35 -14.87 -11.58
N LEU A 191 16.06 -14.95 -11.92
CA LEU A 191 14.97 -15.14 -10.95
C LEU A 191 15.08 -16.49 -10.21
N ILE A 192 15.39 -17.58 -10.92
CA ILE A 192 15.60 -18.90 -10.31
C ILE A 192 16.81 -18.87 -9.38
N ARG A 193 17.93 -18.25 -9.79
CA ARG A 193 19.12 -18.11 -8.96
C ARG A 193 18.84 -17.28 -7.70
N ALA A 194 18.14 -16.15 -7.85
CA ALA A 194 17.73 -15.30 -6.75
C ALA A 194 16.80 -16.06 -5.78
N LYS A 195 15.80 -16.77 -6.30
CA LYS A 195 14.90 -17.62 -5.50
C LYS A 195 15.68 -18.66 -4.69
N ALA A 196 16.61 -19.38 -5.31
CA ALA A 196 17.41 -20.39 -4.62
C ALA A 196 18.26 -19.78 -3.49
N TRP A 197 18.86 -18.60 -3.74
CA TRP A 197 19.62 -17.87 -2.73
C TRP A 197 18.72 -17.42 -1.56
N ILE A 198 17.56 -16.81 -1.86
CA ILE A 198 16.59 -16.36 -0.85
C ILE A 198 16.09 -17.53 -0.01
N VAL A 199 15.74 -18.65 -0.64
CA VAL A 199 15.26 -19.84 0.09
C VAL A 199 16.37 -20.42 0.98
N LYS A 200 17.60 -20.56 0.46
CA LYS A 200 18.74 -21.10 1.22
C LYS A 200 18.99 -20.28 2.49
N TRP A 201 19.14 -18.97 2.34
CA TRP A 201 19.43 -18.09 3.48
C TRP A 201 18.22 -17.87 4.35
N GLY A 202 17.02 -17.76 3.78
CA GLY A 202 15.77 -17.65 4.53
C GLY A 202 15.57 -18.83 5.47
N VAL A 203 15.66 -20.06 4.96
CA VAL A 203 15.55 -21.27 5.80
C VAL A 203 16.69 -21.34 6.82
N GLY A 204 17.93 -21.08 6.40
CA GLY A 204 19.08 -21.08 7.32
C GLY A 204 18.91 -20.10 8.48
N PHE A 205 18.48 -18.87 8.18
CA PHE A 205 18.27 -17.83 9.18
C PHE A 205 17.08 -18.15 10.09
N THR A 206 15.99 -18.71 9.53
CA THR A 206 14.86 -19.19 10.34
C THR A 206 15.30 -20.29 11.31
N VAL A 207 16.07 -21.29 10.86
CA VAL A 207 16.57 -22.34 11.75
C VAL A 207 17.46 -21.77 12.84
N VAL A 208 18.35 -20.83 12.50
CA VAL A 208 19.24 -20.21 13.49
C VAL A 208 18.46 -19.37 14.51
N ILE A 209 17.60 -18.46 14.05
CA ILE A 209 16.94 -17.47 14.91
C ILE A 209 15.71 -18.03 15.63
N VAL A 210 14.93 -18.87 14.97
CA VAL A 210 13.65 -19.37 15.53
C VAL A 210 13.84 -20.67 16.30
N LEU A 211 14.77 -21.53 15.88
CA LEU A 211 14.98 -22.83 16.53
C LEU A 211 16.22 -22.83 17.42
N LEU A 212 17.41 -22.72 16.82
CA LEU A 212 18.68 -22.86 17.54
C LEU A 212 18.83 -21.82 18.65
N TRP A 213 18.53 -20.56 18.38
CA TRP A 213 18.75 -19.48 19.34
C TRP A 213 17.89 -19.62 20.61
N PRO A 214 16.56 -19.85 20.53
CA PRO A 214 15.76 -20.20 21.70
C PRO A 214 16.23 -21.49 22.37
N LEU A 215 16.52 -22.55 21.59
CA LEU A 215 16.98 -23.84 22.13
C LEU A 215 18.26 -23.69 22.96
N LEU A 216 19.22 -22.90 22.50
CA LEU A 216 20.47 -22.62 23.23
C LEU A 216 20.24 -21.79 24.49
N SER A 217 19.14 -21.05 24.57
CA SER A 217 18.76 -20.29 25.76
C SER A 217 17.98 -21.10 26.80
N LEU A 218 17.37 -22.24 26.41
CA LEU A 218 16.59 -23.09 27.32
C LEU A 218 17.40 -23.65 28.50
N PRO A 219 18.66 -24.11 28.35
CA PRO A 219 19.48 -24.58 29.47
C PRO A 219 19.75 -23.51 30.51
N ALA A 220 19.63 -22.22 30.16
CA ALA A 220 19.87 -21.12 31.09
C ALA A 220 18.74 -20.93 32.11
N GLY A 221 17.56 -21.56 31.93
CA GLY A 221 16.46 -21.52 32.89
C GLY A 221 16.01 -20.09 33.22
N GLN A 222 16.00 -19.71 34.50
CA GLN A 222 15.82 -18.32 34.89
C GLN A 222 17.08 -17.53 34.61
N PHE A 223 17.01 -16.57 33.67
CA PHE A 223 18.14 -15.70 33.36
C PHE A 223 18.64 -15.00 34.62
N SER A 224 19.88 -15.31 35.02
CA SER A 224 20.53 -14.61 36.11
C SER A 224 20.74 -13.14 35.74
N GLU A 225 20.82 -12.27 36.76
CA GLU A 225 21.08 -10.85 36.55
C GLU A 225 22.36 -10.63 35.72
N GLY A 226 23.39 -11.47 35.90
CA GLY A 226 24.62 -11.46 35.11
C GLY A 226 24.41 -11.85 33.65
N TYR A 227 23.59 -12.87 33.37
CA TYR A 227 23.27 -13.28 32.00
C TYR A 227 22.44 -12.23 31.26
N PHE A 228 21.44 -11.64 31.94
CA PHE A 228 20.67 -10.53 31.38
C PHE A 228 21.55 -9.30 31.10
N THR A 229 22.43 -8.94 32.05
CA THR A 229 23.36 -7.83 31.90
C THR A 229 24.35 -8.06 30.76
N PHE A 230 24.85 -9.28 30.59
CA PHE A 230 25.70 -9.66 29.46
C PHE A 230 25.00 -9.43 28.11
N TRP A 231 23.76 -9.90 27.96
CA TRP A 231 22.97 -9.68 26.73
C TRP A 231 22.61 -8.21 26.52
N ALA A 232 22.31 -7.47 27.59
CA ALA A 232 22.08 -6.03 27.52
C ALA A 232 23.34 -5.28 27.06
N ILE A 233 24.52 -5.66 27.55
CA ILE A 233 25.81 -5.09 27.11
C ILE A 233 26.07 -5.43 25.65
N ILE A 234 25.81 -6.66 25.19
CA ILE A 234 25.91 -7.01 23.76
C ILE A 234 24.95 -6.19 22.91
N ALA A 235 23.69 -6.03 23.33
CA ALA A 235 22.70 -5.23 22.61
C ALA A 235 23.09 -3.74 22.55
N ILE A 236 23.62 -3.19 23.65
CA ILE A 236 24.14 -1.81 23.72
C ILE A 236 25.41 -1.67 22.89
N ALA A 237 26.32 -2.64 22.92
CA ALA A 237 27.55 -2.66 22.13
C ALA A 237 27.23 -2.76 20.64
N TRP A 238 26.25 -3.57 20.25
CA TRP A 238 25.72 -3.64 18.89
C TRP A 238 25.06 -2.32 18.48
N GLY A 239 24.28 -1.70 19.36
CA GLY A 239 23.69 -0.38 19.17
C GLY A 239 24.76 0.72 18.99
N ARG A 240 25.83 0.70 19.77
CA ARG A 240 26.97 1.63 19.64
C ARG A 240 27.86 1.34 18.43
N PHE A 241 28.07 0.08 18.09
CA PHE A 241 28.74 -0.33 16.84
C PHE A 241 27.94 0.15 15.63
N SER A 242 26.60 0.17 15.76
CA SER A 242 25.69 0.77 14.79
C SER A 242 25.71 2.30 14.80
N GLU A 243 26.10 3.03 15.85
CA GLU A 243 26.14 4.51 15.78
C GLU A 243 27.21 5.01 14.80
N GLY A 244 28.42 4.42 14.83
CA GLY A 244 29.48 4.76 13.87
C GLY A 244 29.11 4.36 12.44
N TYR A 245 28.52 3.18 12.27
CA TYR A 245 28.09 2.66 10.96
C TYR A 245 26.87 3.44 10.42
N PHE A 246 25.89 3.75 11.27
CA PHE A 246 24.71 4.54 10.93
C PHE A 246 25.07 5.98 10.58
N THR A 247 26.00 6.60 11.31
CA THR A 247 26.45 7.97 10.99
C THR A 247 27.17 8.00 9.63
N PHE A 248 28.02 7.00 9.36
CA PHE A 248 28.69 6.83 8.07
C PHE A 248 27.67 6.63 6.92
N TRP A 249 26.72 5.71 7.06
CA TRP A 249 25.69 5.46 6.04
C TRP A 249 24.68 6.60 5.93
N ALA A 250 24.38 7.33 7.01
CA ALA A 250 23.51 8.51 6.98
C ALA A 250 24.16 9.67 6.20
N ILE A 251 25.48 9.88 6.36
CA ILE A 251 26.21 10.87 5.56
C ILE A 251 26.18 10.49 4.08
N ILE A 252 26.43 9.21 3.75
CA ILE A 252 26.34 8.71 2.38
C ILE A 252 24.92 8.90 1.81
N ALA A 253 23.88 8.54 2.57
CA ALA A 253 22.50 8.68 2.15
C ALA A 253 22.08 10.15 1.95
N ILE A 254 22.54 11.06 2.81
CA ILE A 254 22.29 12.50 2.64
C ILE A 254 23.01 13.03 1.38
N ALA A 255 24.27 12.65 1.17
CA ALA A 255 25.03 13.06 -0.03
C ALA A 255 24.40 12.51 -1.32
N TRP A 256 23.94 11.25 -1.30
CA TRP A 256 23.23 10.66 -2.43
C TRP A 256 21.87 11.32 -2.65
N GLY A 257 21.15 11.63 -1.58
CA GLY A 257 19.85 12.32 -1.62
C GLY A 257 19.95 13.75 -2.15
N THR A 258 21.01 14.49 -1.81
CA THR A 258 21.23 15.85 -2.35
C THR A 258 21.63 15.82 -3.82
N ILE A 259 22.50 14.89 -4.23
CA ILE A 259 22.88 14.71 -5.63
C ILE A 259 21.65 14.27 -6.44
N GLY A 260 20.90 13.28 -5.96
CA GLY A 260 19.66 12.82 -6.59
C GLY A 260 18.60 13.91 -6.69
N SER A 261 18.44 14.74 -5.66
CA SER A 261 17.51 15.87 -5.68
C SER A 261 17.93 16.95 -6.69
N ALA A 262 19.21 17.28 -6.78
CA ALA A 262 19.73 18.20 -7.80
C ALA A 262 19.48 17.65 -9.21
N VAL A 263 19.71 16.35 -9.41
CA VAL A 263 19.46 15.64 -10.67
C VAL A 263 17.95 15.66 -11.01
N ILE A 264 17.06 15.34 -10.08
CA ILE A 264 15.60 15.35 -10.29
C ILE A 264 15.05 16.76 -10.56
N ILE A 265 15.66 17.80 -10.00
CA ILE A 265 15.22 19.18 -10.26
C ILE A 265 15.76 19.68 -11.61
N VAL A 266 17.03 19.39 -11.91
CA VAL A 266 17.73 19.94 -13.07
C VAL A 266 17.43 19.15 -14.34
N LEU A 267 17.40 17.81 -14.31
CA LEU A 267 17.18 16.99 -15.52
C LEU A 267 15.88 17.34 -16.23
N PRO A 268 14.71 17.37 -15.57
CA PRO A 268 13.45 17.68 -16.23
C PRO A 268 13.48 19.07 -16.84
N LEU A 269 14.11 20.07 -16.20
CA LEU A 269 14.24 21.42 -16.74
C LEU A 269 15.16 21.46 -17.97
N THR A 270 16.25 20.67 -17.98
CA THR A 270 17.15 20.58 -19.12
C THR A 270 16.52 19.83 -20.30
N GLU A 271 15.82 18.72 -20.05
CA GLU A 271 15.16 17.93 -21.09
C GLU A 271 13.93 18.64 -21.66
N SER A 272 13.18 19.37 -20.82
CA SER A 272 12.00 20.11 -21.25
C SER A 272 12.30 21.54 -21.73
N TRP A 273 13.58 21.95 -21.79
CA TRP A 273 13.96 23.32 -22.18
C TRP A 273 13.42 23.72 -23.56
N GLN A 274 13.45 22.82 -24.54
CA GLN A 274 12.89 23.07 -25.89
C GLN A 274 11.36 23.23 -25.86
N THR A 275 10.68 22.47 -25.00
CA THR A 275 9.22 22.54 -24.81
C THR A 275 8.83 23.82 -24.08
N ILE A 276 9.58 24.20 -23.05
CA ILE A 276 9.40 25.46 -22.31
C ILE A 276 9.63 26.65 -23.25
N GLN A 277 10.68 26.62 -24.08
CA GLN A 277 10.90 27.62 -25.13
C GLN A 277 9.73 27.67 -26.12
N SER A 278 9.21 26.51 -26.55
CA SER A 278 8.06 26.45 -27.46
C SER A 278 6.77 27.01 -26.84
N ILE A 279 6.57 26.83 -25.54
CA ILE A 279 5.42 27.39 -24.80
C ILE A 279 5.58 28.91 -24.63
N ILE A 280 6.79 29.38 -24.30
CA ILE A 280 7.08 30.81 -24.16
C ILE A 280 6.97 31.50 -25.52
N PHE A 281 7.55 30.95 -26.58
CA PHE A 281 7.40 31.48 -27.94
C PHE A 281 5.95 31.37 -28.42
N GLY A 282 5.25 30.28 -28.13
CA GLY A 282 3.82 30.15 -28.45
C GLY A 282 2.90 31.10 -27.66
N MET A 283 3.32 31.52 -26.46
CA MET A 283 2.63 32.58 -25.70
C MET A 283 2.82 33.96 -26.32
N PHE A 284 3.95 34.21 -26.99
CA PHE A 284 4.27 35.50 -27.60
C PHE A 284 3.99 35.56 -29.11
N THR A 285 3.84 34.43 -29.78
CA THR A 285 3.57 34.38 -31.22
C THR A 285 2.44 33.39 -31.48
N ASN A 286 1.26 33.94 -31.75
CA ASN A 286 -0.01 33.22 -31.91
C ASN A 286 -0.10 32.53 -33.29
N ASP A 287 1.05 32.21 -33.90
CA ASP A 287 1.16 31.82 -35.32
C ASP A 287 0.38 30.55 -35.62
N ARG A 288 0.42 29.58 -34.71
CA ARG A 288 -0.30 28.30 -34.89
C ARG A 288 -1.82 28.43 -34.77
N LEU A 289 -2.29 29.45 -34.05
CA LEU A 289 -3.72 29.74 -33.92
C LEU A 289 -4.19 30.53 -35.15
N MET A 290 -3.40 31.52 -35.58
CA MET A 290 -3.64 32.27 -36.81
C MET A 290 -3.64 31.37 -38.05
N GLU A 291 -2.68 30.47 -38.18
CA GLU A 291 -2.57 29.52 -39.30
C GLU A 291 -3.79 28.60 -39.38
N LYS A 292 -4.30 28.11 -38.23
CA LYS A 292 -5.54 27.32 -38.19
C LYS A 292 -6.79 28.12 -38.51
N VAL A 293 -6.87 29.37 -38.07
CA VAL A 293 -7.99 30.28 -38.40
C VAL A 293 -7.98 30.60 -39.90
N GLU A 294 -6.81 30.79 -40.47
CA GLU A 294 -6.63 31.08 -41.90
C GLU A 294 -6.95 29.86 -42.77
N GLU A 295 -6.55 28.65 -42.36
CA GLU A 295 -6.92 27.39 -43.02
C GLU A 295 -8.45 27.14 -42.97
N LEU A 296 -9.08 27.42 -41.82
CA LEU A 296 -10.53 27.31 -41.66
C LEU A 296 -11.29 28.33 -42.53
N ASN A 297 -10.82 29.58 -42.59
CA ASN A 297 -11.40 30.61 -43.45
C ASN A 297 -11.27 30.26 -44.93
N LEU A 298 -10.14 29.71 -45.36
CA LEU A 298 -9.95 29.22 -46.73
C LEU A 298 -10.92 28.09 -47.07
N LYS A 299 -11.03 27.08 -46.21
CA LYS A 299 -11.99 25.98 -46.39
C LYS A 299 -13.43 26.48 -46.46
N LEU A 300 -13.81 27.41 -45.58
CA LEU A 300 -15.14 28.02 -45.56
C LEU A 300 -15.44 28.78 -46.86
N ASN A 301 -14.54 29.65 -47.31
CA ASN A 301 -14.69 30.40 -48.56
C ASN A 301 -14.76 29.48 -49.78
N THR A 302 -13.98 28.40 -49.80
CA THR A 302 -14.01 27.42 -50.89
C THR A 302 -15.37 26.73 -50.96
N ILE A 303 -15.93 26.32 -49.81
CA ILE A 303 -17.26 25.72 -49.71
C ILE A 303 -18.36 26.71 -50.13
N MET A 304 -18.28 27.97 -49.69
CA MET A 304 -19.23 29.02 -50.05
C MET A 304 -19.22 29.32 -51.56
N SER A 305 -18.06 29.31 -52.20
CA SER A 305 -17.93 29.53 -53.65
C SER A 305 -18.40 28.35 -54.50
N ALA A 306 -18.27 27.12 -53.97
CA ALA A 306 -18.64 25.89 -54.67
C ALA A 306 -20.14 25.58 -54.58
N ILE A 307 -20.85 26.13 -53.59
CA ILE A 307 -22.25 25.81 -53.32
C ILE A 307 -23.04 27.11 -53.05
N PRO A 308 -23.75 27.66 -54.04
CA PRO A 308 -24.56 28.88 -53.88
C PRO A 308 -25.66 28.76 -52.81
N GLU A 309 -26.11 27.53 -52.52
CA GLU A 309 -27.07 27.25 -51.45
C GLU A 309 -26.46 27.37 -50.04
N ALA A 310 -25.16 27.10 -49.88
CA ALA A 310 -24.47 27.19 -48.59
C ALA A 310 -24.33 28.65 -48.13
N GLU A 311 -24.13 29.59 -49.06
CA GLU A 311 -24.11 31.02 -48.77
C GLU A 311 -25.47 31.52 -48.26
N ARG A 312 -26.58 31.06 -48.86
CA ARG A 312 -27.94 31.38 -48.36
C ARG A 312 -28.19 30.83 -46.97
N ILE A 313 -27.81 29.58 -46.71
CA ILE A 313 -27.99 28.94 -45.40
C ILE A 313 -27.16 29.67 -44.33
N TYR A 314 -25.92 30.04 -44.64
CA TYR A 314 -25.06 30.81 -43.74
C TYR A 314 -25.63 32.20 -43.41
N LEU A 315 -26.15 32.93 -44.41
CA LEU A 315 -26.79 34.23 -44.18
C LEU A 315 -28.09 34.10 -43.36
N LEU A 316 -28.84 33.02 -43.55
CA LEU A 316 -30.04 32.70 -42.75
C LEU A 316 -29.69 32.37 -41.29
N GLU A 317 -28.66 31.58 -41.04
CA GLU A 317 -28.19 31.27 -39.68
C GLU A 317 -27.58 32.50 -38.99
N LYS A 318 -26.80 33.31 -39.70
CA LYS A 318 -26.25 34.57 -39.19
C LYS A 318 -27.35 35.57 -38.84
N GLY A 319 -28.43 35.59 -39.64
CA GLY A 319 -29.64 36.36 -39.33
C GLY A 319 -30.39 35.84 -38.11
N LYS A 320 -30.48 34.52 -37.91
CA LYS A 320 -31.06 33.89 -36.71
C LYS A 320 -30.24 34.15 -35.46
N ALA A 321 -28.91 34.06 -35.54
CA ALA A 321 -28.02 34.34 -34.42
C ALA A 321 -28.15 35.79 -33.93
N LYS A 322 -28.15 36.76 -34.86
CA LYS A 322 -28.42 38.17 -34.53
C LYS A 322 -29.80 38.42 -33.93
N LYS A 323 -30.81 37.63 -34.34
CA LYS A 323 -32.16 37.71 -33.76
C LYS A 323 -32.21 37.13 -32.35
N ASN A 324 -31.50 36.03 -32.11
CA ASN A 324 -31.40 35.39 -30.80
C ASN A 324 -30.66 36.28 -29.79
N GLU A 325 -29.54 36.90 -30.20
CA GLU A 325 -28.80 37.88 -29.38
C GLU A 325 -29.64 39.14 -29.07
N ALA A 326 -30.55 39.54 -29.97
CA ALA A 326 -31.46 40.67 -29.75
C ALA A 326 -32.72 40.32 -28.93
N SER A 327 -32.96 39.03 -28.65
CA SER A 327 -34.17 38.52 -28.00
C SER A 327 -33.95 37.90 -26.62
N GLU A 328 -32.73 37.93 -26.08
CA GLU A 328 -32.49 37.62 -24.67
C GLU A 328 -32.86 38.85 -23.81
N PRO A 329 -33.95 38.83 -23.02
CA PRO A 329 -34.18 39.85 -22.02
C PRO A 329 -33.17 39.66 -20.88
N ASP A 330 -32.45 40.73 -20.54
CA ASP A 330 -31.61 40.86 -19.35
C ASP A 330 -32.38 40.43 -18.08
N ALA A 331 -32.23 39.16 -17.70
CA ALA A 331 -32.80 38.62 -16.47
C ALA A 331 -31.69 38.42 -15.43
N HIS A 332 -31.76 39.29 -14.42
CA HIS A 332 -31.14 39.19 -13.08
C HIS A 332 -29.72 39.74 -12.89
N ILE A 333 -29.67 41.07 -12.74
CA ILE A 333 -28.92 41.69 -11.63
C ILE A 333 -29.98 42.30 -10.69
N VAL A 334 -29.96 41.91 -9.40
CA VAL A 334 -30.28 42.68 -8.16
C VAL A 334 -30.89 41.79 -7.05
N SER A 335 -30.26 41.87 -5.87
CA SER A 335 -30.67 41.49 -4.49
C SER A 335 -30.80 39.99 -4.18
N ALA A 336 -30.27 39.44 -3.08
CA ALA A 336 -29.76 39.97 -1.81
C ALA A 336 -28.61 39.10 -1.29
#